data_AF-A0A957LT01-F1
#
_entry.id   AF-A0A957LT01-F1
#
_cell.length_a   1.000
_cell.length_b   1.000
_cell.length_c   1.000
_cell.angle_alpha   90.00
_cell.angle_beta   90.00
_cell.angle_gamma   90.00
#
_symmetry.space_group_name_H-M   'P 1'
#
loop_
_entity.id
_entity.type
_entity.pdbx_description
1 polymer ?
#
loop_
_entity_poly.entity_id
_entity_poly.type
_entity_poly.pdbx_seq_one_letter_code
_entity_poly.pdbx_strand_id
1 'polypeptide(L)'
;MTELWLVRHGQTDWNVQGRYQGQADPPLNATGLAQAERAAEALAGRAYGAIYTSDLQRARVTAEIIGRRLGMEVLVDARLREVNQGAWEGMLSTEIQTHYAGEWAARQRDRL
;
A
#
# COMPACT_ATOMS: atom_id res chain seq x y z
N MET A 1 -6.95 23.85 12.04
CA MET A 1 -7.66 22.64 11.54
C MET A 1 -6.74 21.95 10.56
N THR A 2 -6.59 20.63 10.64
CA THR A 2 -5.71 19.85 9.77
C THR A 2 -6.57 18.91 8.94
N GLU A 3 -6.40 18.94 7.62
CA GLU A 3 -7.06 18.02 6.70
C GLU A 3 -6.10 16.88 6.34
N LEU A 4 -6.61 15.64 6.32
CA LEU A 4 -5.83 14.45 5.99
C LEU A 4 -6.40 13.78 4.74
N TRP A 5 -5.54 13.59 3.75
CA TRP A 5 -5.85 12.90 2.50
C TRP A 5 -5.18 11.53 2.53
N LEU A 6 -5.98 10.46 2.42
CA LEU A 6 -5.48 9.09 2.46
C LEU A 6 -5.46 8.50 1.05
N VAL A 7 -4.27 8.12 0.57
CA VAL A 7 -4.08 7.48 -0.73
C VAL A 7 -3.51 6.09 -0.51
N ARG A 8 -4.19 5.07 -1.03
CA ARG A 8 -3.65 3.71 -1.08
C ARG A 8 -2.65 3.61 -2.24
N HIS A 9 -1.58 2.84 -2.04
CA HIS A 9 -0.62 2.53 -3.10
C HIS A 9 -1.30 1.96 -4.36
N GLY A 10 -0.69 2.16 -5.52
CA GLY A 10 -1.13 1.56 -6.78
C GLY A 10 -1.08 0.02 -6.77
N GLN A 11 -1.74 -0.60 -7.74
CA GLN A 11 -1.77 -2.05 -7.88
C GLN A 11 -0.36 -2.67 -8.06
N THR A 12 -0.16 -3.83 -7.45
CA THR A 12 0.98 -4.74 -7.65
C THR A 12 0.48 -6.06 -8.26
N ASP A 13 1.37 -6.91 -8.79
CA ASP A 13 0.97 -8.23 -9.27
C ASP A 13 0.43 -9.13 -8.15
N TRP A 14 0.89 -8.94 -6.91
CA TRP A 14 0.36 -9.66 -5.75
C TRP A 14 -1.08 -9.24 -5.43
N ASN A 15 -1.48 -7.99 -5.73
CA ASN A 15 -2.89 -7.62 -5.64
C ASN A 15 -3.74 -8.38 -6.66
N VAL A 16 -3.27 -8.51 -7.91
CA VAL A 16 -3.99 -9.23 -8.97
C VAL A 16 -4.11 -10.71 -8.63
N GLN A 17 -3.04 -11.30 -8.11
CA GLN A 17 -3.00 -12.71 -7.72
C GLN A 17 -3.75 -13.01 -6.42
N GLY A 18 -4.09 -12.00 -5.61
CA GLY A 18 -4.70 -12.19 -4.30
C GLY A 18 -3.72 -12.72 -3.24
N ARG A 19 -2.43 -12.41 -3.39
CA ARG A 19 -1.37 -12.75 -2.43
C ARG A 19 -1.31 -11.73 -1.30
N TYR A 20 -1.12 -12.21 -0.08
CA TYR A 20 -0.91 -11.39 1.10
C TYR A 20 0.46 -10.71 0.99
N GLN A 21 0.50 -9.38 1.11
CA GLN A 21 1.75 -8.62 0.98
C GLN A 21 2.42 -8.39 2.32
N GLY A 22 1.68 -7.83 3.29
CA GLY A 22 2.26 -7.40 4.55
C GLY A 22 3.42 -6.44 4.33
N GLN A 23 4.57 -6.71 4.93
CA GLN A 23 5.80 -5.92 4.78
C GLN A 23 6.74 -6.46 3.70
N ALA A 24 6.39 -7.55 3.01
CA ALA A 24 7.00 -7.88 1.73
C ALA A 24 6.77 -6.73 0.74
N ASP A 25 7.69 -6.59 -0.21
CA ASP A 25 7.78 -5.37 -1.02
C ASP A 25 7.72 -5.61 -2.53
N PRO A 26 6.58 -6.15 -3.05
CA PRO A 26 6.41 -6.26 -4.49
C PRO A 26 6.28 -4.86 -5.12
N PRO A 27 6.87 -4.63 -6.30
CA PRO A 27 6.76 -3.35 -7.00
C PRO A 27 5.34 -3.12 -7.54
N LEU A 28 5.05 -1.86 -7.88
CA LEU A 28 3.86 -1.53 -8.67
C LEU A 28 3.94 -2.20 -10.04
N ASN A 29 2.80 -2.66 -10.55
CA ASN A 29 2.68 -3.09 -11.94
C ASN A 29 2.29 -1.90 -12.84
N ALA A 30 2.18 -2.12 -14.14
CA ALA A 30 1.86 -1.06 -15.11
C ALA A 30 0.52 -0.37 -14.78
N THR A 31 -0.48 -1.13 -14.33
CA THR A 31 -1.76 -0.58 -13.87
C THR A 31 -1.59 0.27 -12.61
N GLY A 32 -0.77 -0.15 -11.66
CA GLY A 32 -0.46 0.61 -10.46
C GLY A 32 0.25 1.92 -10.72
N LEU A 33 1.19 1.94 -11.67
CA LEU A 33 1.84 3.17 -12.13
C LEU A 33 0.83 4.14 -12.74
N ALA A 34 -0.05 3.66 -13.63
CA ALA A 34 -1.11 4.49 -14.21
C ALA A 34 -2.14 4.97 -13.18
N GLN A 35 -2.40 4.19 -12.13
CA GLN A 35 -3.24 4.62 -11.00
C GLN A 35 -2.60 5.76 -10.21
N ALA A 36 -1.29 5.66 -9.93
CA ALA A 36 -0.56 6.71 -9.23
C ALA A 36 -0.54 8.03 -10.02
N GLU A 37 -0.36 7.98 -11.34
CA GLU A 37 -0.43 9.18 -12.20
C GLU A 37 -1.82 9.82 -12.15
N ARG A 38 -2.90 9.04 -12.27
CA ARG A 38 -4.27 9.57 -12.15
C ARG A 38 -4.56 10.16 -10.76
N ALA A 39 -4.01 9.56 -9.70
CA ALA A 39 -4.11 10.13 -8.36
C ALA A 39 -3.37 11.47 -8.28
N ALA A 40 -2.19 11.58 -8.87
CA ALA A 40 -1.42 12.82 -8.94
C ALA A 40 -2.17 13.92 -9.70
N GLU A 41 -2.85 13.59 -10.80
CA GLU A 41 -3.71 14.50 -11.53
C GLU A 41 -4.90 14.98 -10.69
N ALA A 42 -5.59 14.07 -10.01
CA ALA A 42 -6.75 14.37 -9.18
C ALA A 42 -6.41 15.24 -7.95
N LEU A 43 -5.17 15.14 -7.46
CA LEU A 43 -4.69 15.94 -6.33
C LEU A 43 -4.15 17.32 -6.75
N ALA A 44 -3.90 17.54 -8.04
CA ALA A 44 -3.35 18.79 -8.55
C ALA A 44 -4.31 19.99 -8.31
N GLY A 45 -3.75 21.20 -8.29
CA GLY A 45 -4.53 22.44 -8.11
C GLY A 45 -4.93 22.74 -6.65
N ARG A 46 -4.42 21.97 -5.70
CA ARG A 46 -4.57 22.20 -4.25
C ARG A 46 -3.23 22.40 -3.58
N ALA A 47 -3.23 23.11 -2.46
CA ALA A 47 -2.05 23.26 -1.61
C ALA A 47 -2.05 22.19 -0.52
N TYR A 48 -0.95 21.45 -0.40
CA TYR A 48 -0.72 20.48 0.67
C TYR A 48 0.48 20.92 1.50
N GLY A 49 0.46 20.65 2.81
CA GLY A 49 1.57 20.98 3.70
C GLY A 49 2.69 19.94 3.68
N ALA A 50 2.39 18.67 3.43
CA ALA A 50 3.35 17.58 3.42
C ALA A 50 2.78 16.33 2.71
N ILE A 51 3.67 15.47 2.23
CA ILE A 51 3.34 14.12 1.74
C ILE A 51 4.13 13.12 2.59
N TYR A 52 3.43 12.16 3.20
CA TYR A 52 4.04 11.08 3.95
C TYR A 52 3.77 9.74 3.28
N THR A 53 4.71 8.81 3.38
CA THR A 53 4.56 7.45 2.86
C THR A 53 5.31 6.43 3.72
N SER A 54 4.88 5.17 3.69
CA SER A 54 5.73 4.09 4.21
C SER A 54 6.97 3.91 3.34
N ASP A 55 8.00 3.30 3.87
CA ASP A 55 9.21 2.94 3.11
C ASP A 55 9.04 1.75 2.14
N LEU A 56 7.88 1.08 2.13
CA LEU A 56 7.57 0.03 1.15
C LEU A 56 7.47 0.63 -0.25
N GLN A 57 8.23 0.08 -1.22
CA GLN A 57 8.37 0.56 -2.59
C GLN A 57 7.02 0.88 -3.24
N ARG A 58 6.01 0.02 -3.10
CA ARG A 58 4.69 0.27 -3.71
C ARG A 58 4.04 1.58 -3.25
N ALA A 59 4.14 1.90 -1.96
CA ALA A 59 3.61 3.15 -1.41
C ALA A 59 4.54 4.32 -1.71
N ARG A 60 5.85 4.11 -1.60
CA ARG A 60 6.86 5.13 -1.89
C ARG A 60 6.81 5.61 -3.34
N VAL A 61 6.81 4.70 -4.31
CA VAL A 61 6.72 5.04 -5.75
C VAL A 61 5.40 5.76 -6.07
N THR A 62 4.29 5.32 -5.46
CA THR A 62 2.99 6.02 -5.61
C THR A 62 3.10 7.47 -5.12
N ALA A 63 3.65 7.67 -3.93
CA ALA A 63 3.82 8.99 -3.33
C ALA A 63 4.82 9.86 -4.10
N GLU A 64 5.90 9.29 -4.63
CA GLU A 64 6.91 10.01 -5.44
C GLU A 64 6.32 10.49 -6.77
N ILE A 65 5.45 9.71 -7.41
CA ILE A 65 4.70 10.15 -8.61
C ILE A 65 3.83 11.37 -8.28
N ILE A 66 3.09 11.31 -7.17
CA ILE A 66 2.27 12.42 -6.68
C ILE A 66 3.13 13.63 -6.33
N GLY A 67 4.21 13.43 -5.58
CA GLY A 67 5.13 14.49 -5.16
C GLY A 67 5.77 15.22 -6.34
N ARG A 68 6.20 14.49 -7.38
CA ARG A 68 6.71 15.11 -8.63
C ARG A 68 5.67 16.02 -9.29
N ARG A 69 4.40 15.61 -9.34
CA ARG A 69 3.32 16.41 -9.94
C ARG A 69 3.02 17.66 -9.13
N LEU A 70 3.09 17.55 -7.80
CA LEU A 70 2.81 18.65 -6.87
C LEU A 70 4.03 19.55 -6.61
N GLY A 71 5.23 19.15 -7.06
CA GLY A 71 6.48 19.86 -6.76
C GLY A 71 6.89 19.76 -5.29
N MET A 72 6.57 18.64 -4.63
CA MET A 72 6.76 18.42 -3.20
C MET A 72 7.69 17.24 -2.92
N GLU A 73 8.50 17.36 -1.88
CA GLU A 73 9.26 16.25 -1.32
C GLU A 73 8.35 15.26 -0.59
N VAL A 74 8.73 13.98 -0.62
CA VAL A 74 8.02 12.90 0.05
C VAL A 74 8.78 12.49 1.30
N LEU A 75 8.11 12.56 2.45
CA LEU A 75 8.65 12.16 3.75
C LEU A 75 8.35 10.69 4.01
N VAL A 76 9.38 9.92 4.35
CA VAL A 76 9.26 8.49 4.62
C VAL A 76 9.10 8.23 6.12
N ASP A 77 8.09 7.43 6.49
CA ASP A 77 7.82 7.06 7.87
C ASP A 77 7.45 5.57 7.98
N ALA A 78 8.33 4.78 8.58
CA ALA A 78 8.15 3.33 8.74
C ALA A 78 6.93 2.95 9.60
N ARG A 79 6.37 3.88 10.40
CA ARG A 79 5.14 3.66 11.17
C ARG A 79 3.90 3.53 10.28
N LEU A 80 4.00 3.93 9.01
CA LEU A 80 2.93 3.84 8.02
C LEU A 80 2.94 2.51 7.23
N ARG A 81 3.85 1.58 7.56
CA ARG A 81 3.90 0.26 6.92
C ARG A 81 2.58 -0.48 7.10
N GLU A 82 2.26 -1.31 6.11
CA GLU A 82 1.21 -2.31 6.21
C GLU A 82 1.47 -3.25 7.41
N VAL A 83 0.40 -3.84 7.93
CA VAL A 83 0.50 -4.87 8.97
C VAL A 83 1.49 -5.95 8.54
N ASN A 84 2.40 -6.34 9.43
CA ASN A 84 3.30 -7.46 9.17
C ASN A 84 2.47 -8.75 9.14
N GLN A 85 2.44 -9.45 8.01
CA GLN A 85 1.67 -10.68 7.86
C GLN A 85 2.52 -11.93 8.13
N GLY A 86 3.81 -11.75 8.42
CA GLY A 86 4.74 -12.81 8.82
C GLY A 86 4.79 -13.94 7.79
N ALA A 87 4.56 -15.16 8.26
CA ALA A 87 4.63 -16.36 7.42
C ALA A 87 3.58 -16.40 6.29
N TRP A 88 2.56 -15.53 6.32
CA TRP A 88 1.52 -15.48 5.30
C TRP A 88 1.91 -14.63 4.08
N GLU A 89 2.99 -13.86 4.17
CA GLU A 89 3.45 -13.01 3.07
C GLU A 89 3.82 -13.85 1.84
N GLY A 90 3.32 -13.45 0.68
CA GLY A 90 3.43 -14.18 -0.57
C GLY A 90 2.40 -15.27 -0.77
N MET A 91 1.62 -15.65 0.25
CA MET A 91 0.64 -16.72 0.13
C MET A 91 -0.72 -16.22 -0.36
N LEU A 92 -1.42 -17.08 -1.09
CA LEU A 92 -2.85 -16.97 -1.37
C LEU A 92 -3.65 -17.27 -0.10
N SER A 93 -4.85 -16.71 -0.01
CA SER A 93 -5.77 -17.03 1.09
C SER A 93 -6.08 -18.53 1.21
N THR A 94 -6.11 -19.27 0.10
CA THR A 94 -6.33 -20.72 0.06
C THR A 94 -5.13 -21.50 0.61
N GLU A 95 -3.91 -21.07 0.29
CA GLU A 95 -2.68 -21.64 0.84
C GLU A 95 -2.63 -21.40 2.35
N ILE A 96 -2.99 -20.20 2.82
CA ILE A 96 -3.04 -19.88 4.25
C ILE A 96 -4.08 -20.76 4.97
N GLN A 97 -5.28 -20.90 4.41
CA GLN A 97 -6.32 -21.76 4.97
C GLN A 97 -5.89 -23.23 5.06
N THR A 98 -5.06 -23.68 4.14
CA THR A 98 -4.56 -25.07 4.09
C THR A 98 -3.44 -25.28 5.10
N HIS A 99 -2.47 -24.38 5.15
CA HIS A 99 -1.24 -24.55 5.96
C HIS A 99 -1.35 -23.99 7.38
N TYR A 100 -2.25 -23.03 7.61
CA TYR A 100 -2.40 -22.29 8.88
C TYR A 100 -3.87 -22.23 9.33
N ALA A 101 -4.62 -23.32 9.16
CA ALA A 101 -6.07 -23.36 9.41
C ALA A 101 -6.50 -22.83 10.79
N GLY A 102 -5.75 -23.16 11.85
CA GLY A 102 -6.04 -22.72 13.22
C GLY A 102 -5.87 -21.21 13.41
N GLU A 103 -4.78 -20.65 12.90
CA GLU A 103 -4.49 -19.22 12.93
C GLU A 103 -5.46 -18.43 12.04
N TRP A 104 -5.79 -18.97 10.86
CA TRP A 104 -6.81 -18.41 9.99
C TRP A 104 -8.16 -18.32 10.70
N ALA A 105 -8.60 -19.40 11.35
CA ALA A 105 -9.84 -19.41 12.10
C ALA A 105 -9.82 -18.43 13.29
N ALA A 106 -8.69 -18.29 13.98
CA ALA A 106 -8.52 -17.30 15.04
C ALA A 106 -8.67 -15.86 14.50
N ARG A 107 -7.99 -15.54 13.38
CA ARG A 107 -8.09 -14.22 12.74
C ARG A 107 -9.51 -13.86 12.30
N GLN A 108 -10.29 -14.82 11.82
CA GLN A 108 -11.69 -14.55 11.43
C GLN A 108 -12.60 -14.28 12.62
N ARG A 109 -12.34 -14.87 13.79
CA ARG A 109 -13.12 -14.63 15.01
C ARG A 109 -12.83 -13.26 15.62
N ASP A 110 -11.60 -12.77 15.46
CA ASP A 110 -11.13 -11.51 16.03
C ASP A 110 -11.16 -10.34 15.01
N ARG A 111 -12.03 -10.47 14.00
CA ARG A 111 -12.19 -9.46 12.96
C ARG A 111 -13.20 -8.42 13.44
N LEU A 112 -12.72 -7.42 14.17
CA LEU A 112 -13.45 -6.19 14.47
C LEU A 112 -13.83 -5.43 13.19
#